data_AF-A0A7R9DLK4-F1
#
_entry.id   AF-A0A7R9DLK4-F1
#
_cell.length_a   1.000
_cell.length_b   1.000
_cell.length_c   1.000
_cell.angle_alpha   90.00
_cell.angle_beta   90.00
_cell.angle_gamma   90.00
#
_symmetry.space_group_name_H-M   'P 1'
#
loop_
_entity.id
_entity.type
_entity.pdbx_description
1 polymer ?
#
loop_
_entity_poly.entity_id
_entity_poly.type
_entity_poly.pdbx_seq_one_letter_code
_entity_poly.pdbx_strand_id
1 'polypeptide(L)'
;ELSKFLGVIVSSLVPLACQNAKVLNLLTTLVVKNEVHLYEAIKLVDPFPPDPEFLPLREVYCRIKYAAGPFSLDDEVKQFLGVASGHLGCRVEGLHHLRKQLSEKKWELRQMYSDMRTMRGFSEDCATSPLHRLICALVELTVTPDKQVSEEASRCLGELGPLDLGTMILKPEQGHVASKPLKNKEGSLVALARHVMQLMVEYLVDPQISVVQAASDALYSILSTEQGRAAADVKIPDGVQLERSIIVPFYHCGEARGKWGLVVSEDHMSQVVDQGYLWVPVEDCTHDTWITNLVCTLLEAYPEDSFLRQLAPVSFSEELLPLLVDLLLCTGKKICQTVVSKNMRYFFKQHYDGHKSR
;
A
#
# COMPACT_ATOMS: atom_id res chain seq x y z
N GLU A 1 9.11 -14.04 -13.32
CA GLU A 1 9.79 -12.77 -12.98
C GLU A 1 9.13 -11.59 -13.69
N LEU A 2 9.35 -11.38 -15.00
CA LEU A 2 8.86 -10.20 -15.73
C LEU A 2 7.33 -10.03 -15.73
N SER A 3 6.58 -11.13 -15.67
CA SER A 3 5.12 -11.16 -15.58
C SER A 3 4.56 -10.37 -14.39
N LYS A 4 5.30 -10.28 -13.29
CA LYS A 4 4.85 -9.66 -12.03
C LYS A 4 4.90 -8.15 -12.06
N PHE A 5 5.92 -7.61 -12.73
CA PHE A 5 6.12 -6.16 -12.87
C PHE A 5 5.52 -5.62 -14.17
N LEU A 6 4.97 -6.48 -15.04
CA LEU A 6 4.45 -6.07 -16.34
C LEU A 6 3.37 -4.99 -16.21
N GLY A 7 2.45 -5.12 -15.25
CA GLY A 7 1.41 -4.11 -15.03
C GLY A 7 1.98 -2.72 -14.74
N VAL A 8 2.98 -2.64 -13.87
CA VAL A 8 3.68 -1.40 -13.50
C VAL A 8 4.51 -0.86 -14.65
N ILE A 9 5.23 -1.74 -15.34
CA ILE A 9 6.07 -1.38 -16.49
C ILE A 9 5.18 -0.80 -17.60
N VAL A 10 4.06 -1.44 -17.91
CA VAL A 10 3.15 -0.97 -18.94
C VAL A 10 2.47 0.34 -18.52
N SER A 11 1.96 0.45 -17.29
CA SER A 11 1.32 1.69 -16.82
C SER A 11 2.28 2.88 -16.82
N SER A 12 3.56 2.66 -16.52
CA SER A 12 4.59 3.72 -16.54
C SER A 12 5.04 4.10 -17.95
N LEU A 13 5.07 3.14 -18.88
CA LEU A 13 5.56 3.35 -20.25
C LEU A 13 4.48 3.86 -21.20
N VAL A 14 3.20 3.56 -20.96
CA VAL A 14 2.08 3.99 -21.82
C VAL A 14 2.03 5.52 -21.99
N PRO A 15 2.11 6.34 -20.93
CA PRO A 15 2.14 7.81 -21.07
C PRO A 15 3.33 8.32 -21.89
N LEU A 16 4.47 7.62 -21.84
CA LEU A 16 5.71 7.97 -22.54
C LEU A 16 5.74 7.49 -23.99
N ALA A 17 4.95 6.46 -24.32
CA ALA A 17 4.94 5.84 -25.63
C ALA A 17 4.41 6.78 -26.72
N CYS A 18 3.44 7.66 -26.40
CA CYS A 18 2.91 8.67 -27.34
C CYS A 18 3.97 9.69 -27.78
N GLN A 19 5.06 9.85 -27.03
CA GLN A 19 6.12 10.82 -27.33
C GLN A 19 7.41 10.15 -27.85
N ASN A 20 7.50 8.82 -27.79
CA ASN A 20 8.74 8.11 -28.10
C ASN A 20 8.50 6.74 -28.77
N ALA A 21 8.79 6.69 -30.07
CA ALA A 21 8.68 5.48 -30.89
C ALA A 21 9.53 4.29 -30.37
N LYS A 22 10.62 4.53 -29.63
CA LYS A 22 11.40 3.45 -29.01
C LYS A 22 10.63 2.78 -27.87
N VAL A 23 9.90 3.57 -27.09
CA VAL A 23 9.06 3.08 -25.98
C VAL A 23 7.88 2.29 -26.55
N LEU A 24 7.27 2.78 -27.63
CA LEU A 24 6.23 2.04 -28.34
C LEU A 24 6.75 0.69 -28.87
N ASN A 25 7.92 0.67 -29.54
CA ASN A 25 8.54 -0.57 -30.01
C ASN A 25 8.88 -1.57 -28.87
N LEU A 26 9.25 -1.05 -27.70
CA LEU A 26 9.47 -1.86 -26.50
C LEU A 26 8.14 -2.50 -26.04
N LEU A 27 7.07 -1.71 -25.93
CA LEU A 27 5.73 -2.22 -25.60
C LEU A 27 5.25 -3.25 -26.62
N THR A 28 5.44 -3.00 -27.92
CA THR A 28 5.13 -3.97 -28.98
C THR A 28 5.92 -5.27 -28.82
N THR A 29 7.19 -5.17 -28.46
CA THR A 29 8.02 -6.38 -28.22
C THR A 29 7.56 -7.13 -26.97
N LEU A 30 7.17 -6.44 -25.91
CA LEU A 30 6.69 -7.07 -24.68
C LEU A 30 5.33 -7.75 -24.89
N VAL A 31 4.37 -7.07 -25.51
CA VAL A 31 2.99 -7.57 -25.61
C VAL A 31 2.79 -8.48 -26.82
N VAL A 32 3.31 -8.10 -27.99
CA VAL A 32 3.07 -8.84 -29.25
C VAL A 32 4.06 -9.99 -29.42
N LYS A 33 5.36 -9.75 -29.23
CA LYS A 33 6.39 -10.78 -29.49
C LYS A 33 6.52 -11.80 -28.37
N ASN A 34 6.15 -11.46 -27.13
CA ASN A 34 6.25 -12.34 -25.97
C ASN A 34 4.87 -12.77 -25.42
N GLU A 35 3.82 -12.73 -26.25
CA GLU A 35 2.45 -13.04 -25.84
C GLU A 35 2.30 -14.40 -25.16
N VAL A 36 3.05 -15.42 -25.61
CA VAL A 36 2.98 -16.79 -25.08
C VAL A 36 3.54 -16.86 -23.67
N HIS A 37 4.58 -16.08 -23.37
CA HIS A 37 5.26 -16.09 -22.08
C HIS A 37 4.62 -15.15 -21.06
N LEU A 38 3.92 -14.12 -21.54
CA LEU A 38 3.29 -13.08 -20.71
C LEU A 38 1.76 -13.15 -20.71
N TYR A 39 1.16 -14.22 -21.23
CA TYR A 39 -0.28 -14.39 -21.39
C TYR A 39 -1.08 -14.01 -20.13
N GLU A 40 -0.76 -14.63 -18.98
CA GLU A 40 -1.44 -14.37 -17.70
C GLU A 40 -1.21 -12.94 -17.18
N ALA A 41 -0.03 -12.38 -17.44
CA ALA A 41 0.28 -11.01 -17.02
C ALA A 41 -0.45 -9.98 -17.87
N ILE A 42 -0.46 -10.17 -19.21
CA ILE A 42 -1.15 -9.31 -20.17
C ILE A 42 -2.65 -9.25 -19.86
N LYS A 43 -3.24 -10.38 -19.47
CA LYS A 43 -4.65 -10.46 -19.05
C LYS A 43 -4.99 -9.51 -17.90
N LEU A 44 -4.02 -9.24 -17.02
CA LEU A 44 -4.20 -8.40 -15.83
C LEU A 44 -3.86 -6.92 -16.08
N VAL A 45 -3.25 -6.54 -17.20
CA VAL A 45 -2.89 -5.13 -17.47
C VAL A 45 -4.14 -4.29 -17.79
N ASP A 46 -4.07 -3.00 -17.49
CA ASP A 46 -5.04 -2.01 -17.95
C ASP A 46 -5.11 -1.98 -19.50
N PRO A 47 -6.25 -1.60 -20.09
CA PRO A 47 -6.37 -1.47 -21.53
C PRO A 47 -5.43 -0.39 -22.09
N PHE A 48 -4.98 -0.59 -23.32
CA PHE A 48 -4.13 0.39 -24.02
C PHE A 48 -4.96 1.55 -24.60
N PRO A 49 -4.35 2.75 -24.74
CA PRO A 49 -5.01 3.94 -25.29
C PRO A 49 -5.65 3.72 -26.66
N PRO A 50 -6.70 4.49 -27.01
CA PRO A 50 -7.41 4.36 -28.28
C PRO A 50 -6.60 4.83 -29.50
N ASP A 51 -5.44 5.46 -29.30
CA ASP A 51 -4.60 6.00 -30.36
C ASP A 51 -4.18 4.93 -31.40
N PRO A 52 -4.06 5.30 -32.69
CA PRO A 52 -3.79 4.36 -33.78
C PRO A 52 -2.46 3.62 -33.60
N GLU A 53 -1.50 4.22 -32.91
CA GLU A 53 -0.18 3.64 -32.63
C GLU A 53 -0.26 2.40 -31.71
N PHE A 54 -1.28 2.31 -30.86
CA PHE A 54 -1.50 1.17 -29.95
C PHE A 54 -2.42 0.11 -30.53
N LEU A 55 -2.90 0.26 -31.77
CA LEU A 55 -3.81 -0.70 -32.39
C LEU A 55 -3.28 -2.15 -32.38
N PRO A 56 -2.00 -2.43 -32.72
CA PRO A 56 -1.46 -3.80 -32.63
C PRO A 56 -1.45 -4.36 -31.20
N LEU A 57 -1.22 -3.50 -30.21
CA LEU A 57 -1.20 -3.87 -28.79
C LEU A 57 -2.61 -4.22 -28.31
N ARG A 58 -3.60 -3.42 -28.71
CA ARG A 58 -5.01 -3.63 -28.39
C ARG A 58 -5.56 -4.91 -28.99
N GLU A 59 -5.19 -5.25 -30.23
CA GLU A 59 -5.63 -6.50 -30.87
C GLU A 59 -5.15 -7.73 -30.10
N VAL A 60 -3.88 -7.77 -29.71
CA VAL A 60 -3.31 -8.86 -28.92
C VAL A 60 -3.93 -8.90 -27.52
N TYR A 61 -4.08 -7.74 -26.87
CA TYR A 61 -4.71 -7.63 -25.56
C TYR A 61 -6.16 -8.14 -25.58
N CYS A 62 -6.98 -7.67 -26.52
CA CYS A 62 -8.37 -8.10 -26.65
C CYS A 62 -8.47 -9.60 -26.95
N ARG A 63 -7.59 -10.12 -27.81
CA ARG A 63 -7.54 -11.56 -28.12
C ARG A 63 -7.25 -12.38 -26.86
N ILE A 64 -6.29 -11.96 -26.04
CA ILE A 64 -5.90 -12.67 -24.81
C ILE A 64 -6.98 -12.52 -23.73
N LYS A 65 -7.44 -11.30 -23.49
CA LYS A 65 -8.41 -11.01 -22.42
C LYS A 65 -9.75 -11.69 -22.68
N TYR A 66 -10.30 -11.57 -23.89
CA TYR A 66 -11.60 -12.12 -24.24
C TYR A 66 -11.55 -13.53 -24.85
N ALA A 67 -10.40 -14.21 -24.81
CA ALA A 67 -10.25 -15.59 -25.30
C ALA A 67 -11.24 -16.57 -24.64
N ALA A 68 -11.55 -16.36 -23.36
CA ALA A 68 -12.42 -17.24 -22.57
C ALA A 68 -13.92 -16.84 -22.61
N GLY A 69 -14.28 -15.76 -23.32
CA GLY A 69 -15.64 -15.21 -23.40
C GLY A 69 -15.76 -13.75 -22.96
N PRO A 70 -16.96 -13.15 -23.07
CA PRO A 70 -17.20 -11.78 -22.62
C PRO A 70 -17.12 -11.71 -21.09
N PHE A 71 -16.34 -10.77 -20.57
CA PHE A 71 -16.25 -10.53 -19.13
C PHE A 71 -17.54 -9.87 -18.64
N SER A 72 -18.02 -10.27 -17.46
CA SER A 72 -19.08 -9.55 -16.76
C SER A 72 -18.55 -8.22 -16.20
N LEU A 73 -19.43 -7.29 -15.82
CA LEU A 73 -19.06 -6.08 -15.11
C LEU A 73 -18.36 -6.42 -13.78
N ASP A 74 -18.82 -7.46 -13.09
CA ASP A 74 -18.22 -7.92 -11.84
C ASP A 74 -16.78 -8.39 -12.03
N ASP A 75 -16.49 -9.11 -13.13
CA ASP A 75 -15.13 -9.54 -13.48
C ASP A 75 -14.22 -8.36 -13.81
N GLU A 76 -14.72 -7.37 -14.57
CA GLU A 76 -13.98 -6.15 -14.92
C GLU A 76 -13.67 -5.32 -13.66
N VAL A 77 -14.62 -5.22 -12.71
CA VAL A 77 -14.44 -4.54 -11.42
C VAL A 77 -13.41 -5.27 -10.55
N LYS A 78 -13.52 -6.59 -10.44
CA LYS A 78 -12.55 -7.42 -9.71
C LYS A 78 -11.16 -7.32 -10.30
N GLN A 79 -11.05 -7.27 -11.63
CA GLN A 79 -9.77 -7.06 -12.31
C GLN A 79 -9.19 -5.68 -11.98
N PHE A 80 -9.98 -4.62 -12.13
CA PHE A 80 -9.54 -3.26 -11.78
C PHE A 80 -9.08 -3.14 -10.31
N LEU A 81 -9.72 -3.86 -9.40
CA LEU A 81 -9.35 -3.92 -7.98
C LEU A 81 -8.19 -4.88 -7.66
N GLY A 82 -7.96 -5.89 -8.49
CA GLY A 82 -6.95 -6.93 -8.30
C GLY A 82 -5.55 -6.55 -8.81
N VAL A 83 -5.46 -5.57 -9.70
CA VAL A 83 -4.20 -4.98 -10.13
C VAL A 83 -3.64 -4.15 -8.98
N ALA A 84 -2.71 -4.75 -8.24
CA ALA A 84 -1.93 -4.25 -7.10
C ALA A 84 -2.24 -2.80 -6.66
N SER A 85 -2.84 -2.71 -5.48
CA SER A 85 -3.32 -1.52 -4.76
C SER A 85 -2.30 -0.38 -4.57
N GLY A 86 -1.00 -0.60 -4.84
CA GLY A 86 0.07 0.37 -4.56
C GLY A 86 0.28 1.46 -5.62
N HIS A 87 -0.25 1.31 -6.84
CA HIS A 87 0.01 2.27 -7.94
C HIS A 87 -1.25 2.72 -8.67
N LEU A 88 -2.35 2.90 -7.94
CA LEU A 88 -3.60 3.42 -8.48
C LEU A 88 -3.43 4.77 -9.21
N GLY A 89 -2.39 5.55 -8.86
CA GLY A 89 -2.08 6.86 -9.45
C GLY A 89 -1.58 6.85 -10.89
N CYS A 90 -1.38 5.69 -11.54
CA CYS A 90 -0.90 5.61 -12.94
C CYS A 90 -1.94 5.06 -13.93
N ARG A 91 -3.24 5.03 -13.57
CA ARG A 91 -4.26 4.20 -14.26
C ARG A 91 -5.41 4.99 -14.92
N VAL A 92 -5.09 6.07 -15.64
CA VAL A 92 -6.12 6.84 -16.38
C VAL A 92 -6.86 5.96 -17.39
N GLU A 93 -6.17 5.09 -18.11
CA GLU A 93 -6.80 4.20 -19.11
C GLU A 93 -7.65 3.09 -18.46
N GLY A 94 -7.23 2.58 -17.31
CA GLY A 94 -8.05 1.67 -16.50
C GLY A 94 -9.36 2.33 -16.07
N LEU A 95 -9.32 3.60 -15.67
CA LEU A 95 -10.51 4.40 -15.33
C LEU A 95 -11.41 4.69 -16.53
N HIS A 96 -10.84 5.04 -17.69
CA HIS A 96 -11.63 5.23 -18.92
C HIS A 96 -12.38 3.96 -19.33
N HIS A 97 -11.70 2.80 -19.28
CA HIS A 97 -12.36 1.52 -19.56
C HIS A 97 -13.42 1.19 -18.53
N LEU A 98 -13.12 1.36 -17.23
CA LEU A 98 -14.09 1.14 -16.16
C LEU A 98 -15.32 2.01 -16.35
N ARG A 99 -15.17 3.31 -16.62
CA ARG A 99 -16.28 4.22 -16.90
C ARG A 99 -17.12 3.74 -18.07
N LYS A 100 -16.47 3.33 -19.16
CA LYS A 100 -17.17 2.77 -20.33
C LYS A 100 -18.00 1.55 -19.93
N GLN A 101 -17.41 0.60 -19.20
CA GLN A 101 -18.13 -0.59 -18.70
C GLN A 101 -19.30 -0.22 -17.79
N LEU A 102 -19.13 0.73 -16.87
CA LEU A 102 -20.20 1.24 -15.99
C LEU A 102 -21.32 1.95 -16.77
N SER A 103 -21.00 2.58 -17.90
CA SER A 103 -21.98 3.26 -18.76
C SER A 103 -22.76 2.28 -19.65
N GLU A 104 -22.11 1.25 -20.17
CA GLU A 104 -22.69 0.28 -21.11
C GLU A 104 -23.47 -0.83 -20.39
N LYS A 105 -22.97 -1.32 -19.25
CA LYS A 105 -23.53 -2.47 -18.51
C LYS A 105 -24.41 -2.04 -17.33
N LYS A 106 -25.32 -1.08 -17.55
CA LYS A 106 -26.23 -0.57 -16.49
C LYS A 106 -27.12 -1.64 -15.86
N TRP A 107 -27.46 -2.70 -16.59
CA TRP A 107 -28.23 -3.82 -16.05
C TRP A 107 -27.44 -4.61 -15.01
N GLU A 108 -26.21 -5.02 -15.33
CA GLU A 108 -25.33 -5.73 -14.41
C GLU A 108 -24.99 -4.87 -13.19
N LEU A 109 -24.80 -3.56 -13.39
CA LEU A 109 -24.60 -2.62 -12.29
C LEU A 109 -25.80 -2.63 -11.32
N ARG A 110 -27.04 -2.58 -11.83
CA ARG A 110 -28.25 -2.69 -10.98
C ARG A 110 -28.32 -4.02 -10.23
N GLN A 111 -27.83 -5.09 -10.83
CA GLN A 111 -27.76 -6.39 -10.18
C GLN A 111 -26.76 -6.36 -9.02
N MET A 112 -25.56 -5.80 -9.22
CA MET A 112 -24.57 -5.61 -8.15
C MET A 112 -25.12 -4.78 -6.98
N TYR A 113 -25.92 -3.74 -7.28
CA TYR A 113 -26.63 -2.96 -6.25
C TYR A 113 -27.67 -3.78 -5.48
N SER A 114 -28.43 -4.61 -6.19
CA SER A 114 -29.41 -5.51 -5.58
C SER A 114 -28.73 -6.50 -4.65
N ASP A 115 -27.64 -7.13 -5.11
CA ASP A 115 -26.86 -8.10 -4.34
C ASP A 115 -26.28 -7.44 -3.08
N MET A 116 -25.71 -6.24 -3.21
CA MET A 116 -25.22 -5.43 -2.10
C MET A 116 -26.33 -5.10 -1.08
N ARG A 117 -27.55 -4.78 -1.54
CA ARG A 117 -28.67 -4.45 -0.64
C ARG A 117 -29.18 -5.66 0.16
N THR A 118 -28.91 -6.88 -0.30
CA THR A 118 -29.22 -8.10 0.45
C THR A 118 -28.20 -8.41 1.56
N MET A 119 -27.04 -7.76 1.55
CA MET A 119 -26.02 -7.90 2.59
C MET A 119 -26.44 -7.13 3.86
N ARG A 120 -26.05 -7.63 5.03
CA ARG A 120 -26.52 -7.08 6.32
C ARG A 120 -25.87 -5.75 6.71
N GLY A 121 -24.93 -5.24 5.90
CA GLY A 121 -24.26 -3.95 6.12
C GLY A 121 -23.14 -4.00 7.16
N PHE A 122 -22.65 -5.18 7.54
CA PHE A 122 -21.50 -5.32 8.44
C PHE A 122 -20.17 -5.10 7.69
N SER A 123 -19.11 -4.75 8.42
CA SER A 123 -17.79 -4.44 7.85
C SER A 123 -17.20 -5.61 7.04
N GLU A 124 -17.47 -6.85 7.44
CA GLU A 124 -17.02 -8.07 6.75
C GLU A 124 -17.69 -8.25 5.38
N ASP A 125 -19.00 -8.05 5.29
CA ASP A 125 -19.76 -8.07 4.02
C ASP A 125 -19.30 -6.93 3.09
N CYS A 126 -19.00 -5.78 3.67
CA CYS A 126 -18.48 -4.61 2.96
C CYS A 126 -17.07 -4.86 2.40
N ALA A 127 -16.22 -5.65 3.08
CA ALA A 127 -14.88 -5.98 2.61
C ALA A 127 -14.87 -6.98 1.45
N THR A 128 -15.93 -7.79 1.30
CA THR A 128 -16.03 -8.81 0.24
C THR A 128 -16.74 -8.29 -1.02
N SER A 129 -17.62 -7.29 -0.89
CA SER A 129 -18.36 -6.71 -2.00
C SER A 129 -17.45 -5.97 -3.01
N PRO A 130 -17.39 -6.40 -4.28
CA PRO A 130 -16.58 -5.75 -5.31
C PRO A 130 -17.02 -4.31 -5.58
N LEU A 131 -18.33 -4.06 -5.60
CA LEU A 131 -18.87 -2.72 -5.82
C LEU A 131 -18.53 -1.76 -4.67
N HIS A 132 -18.52 -2.24 -3.42
CA HIS A 132 -18.12 -1.40 -2.29
C HIS A 132 -16.63 -1.05 -2.35
N ARG A 133 -15.77 -2.05 -2.58
CA ARG A 133 -14.33 -1.86 -2.76
C ARG A 133 -14.04 -0.89 -3.92
N LEU A 134 -14.82 -0.96 -5.00
CA LEU A 134 -14.72 -0.04 -6.12
C LEU A 134 -15.00 1.41 -5.69
N ILE A 135 -16.06 1.63 -4.94
CA ILE A 135 -16.40 2.97 -4.42
C ILE A 135 -15.27 3.50 -3.54
N CYS A 136 -14.77 2.69 -2.60
CA CYS A 136 -13.65 3.07 -1.73
C CYS A 136 -12.43 3.48 -2.57
N ALA A 137 -12.04 2.64 -3.53
CA ALA A 137 -10.89 2.89 -4.39
C ALA A 137 -11.06 4.15 -5.25
N LEU A 138 -12.27 4.38 -5.79
CA LEU A 138 -12.56 5.59 -6.59
C LEU A 138 -12.52 6.86 -5.74
N VAL A 139 -13.05 6.82 -4.51
CA VAL A 139 -12.97 7.95 -3.56
C VAL A 139 -11.51 8.25 -3.22
N GLU A 140 -10.69 7.24 -2.92
CA GLU A 140 -9.25 7.43 -2.67
C GLU A 140 -8.54 8.03 -3.89
N LEU A 141 -8.91 7.58 -5.10
CA LEU A 141 -8.39 8.14 -6.35
C LEU A 141 -8.78 9.60 -6.59
N THR A 142 -9.94 10.08 -6.11
CA THR A 142 -10.31 11.50 -6.25
C THR A 142 -9.37 12.45 -5.49
N VAL A 143 -8.68 11.96 -4.46
CA VAL A 143 -7.77 12.76 -3.62
C VAL A 143 -6.33 12.76 -4.17
N THR A 144 -6.06 11.99 -5.23
CA THR A 144 -4.72 11.92 -5.83
C THR A 144 -4.30 13.26 -6.46
N PRO A 145 -2.99 13.58 -6.44
CA PRO A 145 -2.48 14.83 -7.02
C PRO A 145 -2.55 14.85 -8.55
N ASP A 146 -2.67 13.69 -9.20
CA ASP A 146 -2.86 13.62 -10.65
C ASP A 146 -4.30 14.05 -11.01
N LYS A 147 -4.39 15.23 -11.61
CA LYS A 147 -5.67 15.83 -12.01
C LYS A 147 -6.45 14.96 -13.01
N GLN A 148 -5.78 14.26 -13.93
CA GLN A 148 -6.48 13.42 -14.91
C GLN A 148 -7.10 12.19 -14.23
N VAL A 149 -6.36 11.56 -13.31
CA VAL A 149 -6.84 10.43 -12.51
C VAL A 149 -8.00 10.86 -11.60
N SER A 150 -7.84 11.98 -10.87
CA SER A 150 -8.86 12.51 -9.98
C SER A 150 -10.16 12.88 -10.71
N GLU A 151 -10.07 13.54 -11.87
CA GLU A 151 -11.23 13.88 -12.69
C GLU A 151 -11.94 12.64 -13.25
N GLU A 152 -11.19 11.67 -13.78
CA GLU A 152 -11.82 10.46 -14.36
C GLU A 152 -12.41 9.55 -13.27
N ALA A 153 -11.76 9.43 -12.11
CA ALA A 153 -12.32 8.74 -10.95
C ALA A 153 -13.63 9.39 -10.48
N SER A 154 -13.69 10.73 -10.46
CA SER A 154 -14.92 11.47 -10.16
C SER A 154 -16.03 11.20 -11.18
N ARG A 155 -15.69 11.06 -12.47
CA ARG A 155 -16.65 10.68 -13.52
C ARG A 155 -17.16 9.25 -13.34
N CYS A 156 -16.30 8.30 -12.95
CA CYS A 156 -16.73 6.94 -12.60
C CYS A 156 -17.72 6.95 -11.42
N LEU A 157 -17.47 7.74 -10.38
CA LEU A 157 -18.43 7.92 -9.27
C LEU A 157 -19.75 8.54 -9.76
N GLY A 158 -19.69 9.47 -10.70
CA GLY A 158 -20.87 10.02 -11.36
C GLY A 158 -21.71 8.97 -12.09
N GLU A 159 -21.08 7.99 -12.75
CA GLU A 159 -21.77 6.88 -13.42
C GLU A 159 -22.43 5.89 -12.46
N LEU A 160 -21.87 5.73 -11.25
CA LEU A 160 -22.47 4.95 -10.16
C LEU A 160 -23.69 5.65 -9.57
N GLY A 161 -23.63 6.99 -9.49
CA GLY A 161 -24.73 7.81 -8.98
C GLY A 161 -24.86 7.75 -7.45
N PRO A 162 -25.92 8.37 -6.90
CA PRO A 162 -26.10 8.44 -5.45
C PRO A 162 -26.37 7.04 -4.86
N LEU A 163 -25.50 6.62 -3.95
CA LEU A 163 -25.70 5.42 -3.14
C LEU A 163 -26.76 5.69 -2.06
N ASP A 164 -27.59 4.69 -1.75
CA ASP A 164 -28.33 4.68 -0.49
C ASP A 164 -27.35 4.40 0.65
N LEU A 165 -26.82 5.45 1.26
CA LEU A 165 -25.79 5.41 2.31
C LEU A 165 -26.33 4.93 3.66
N GLY A 166 -27.63 4.61 3.77
CA GLY A 166 -28.29 4.32 5.04
C GLY A 166 -27.76 3.10 5.81
N THR A 167 -26.94 2.25 5.20
CA THR A 167 -26.47 0.99 5.81
C THR A 167 -25.02 0.60 5.52
N MET A 168 -24.21 1.46 4.87
CA MET A 168 -22.85 1.09 4.44
C MET A 168 -21.75 1.80 5.21
N ILE A 169 -20.83 1.00 5.74
CA ILE A 169 -19.57 1.46 6.32
C ILE A 169 -18.62 1.78 5.16
N LEU A 170 -18.47 3.07 4.82
CA LEU A 170 -17.72 3.56 3.63
C LEU A 170 -16.25 3.17 3.56
N LYS A 171 -15.63 2.83 4.69
CA LYS A 171 -14.32 2.21 4.73
C LYS A 171 -14.47 1.06 5.70
N PRO A 172 -14.48 -0.21 5.25
CA PRO A 172 -14.31 -1.31 6.19
C PRO A 172 -13.09 -0.94 7.02
N GLU A 173 -13.11 -1.17 8.33
CA GLU A 173 -11.84 -1.26 9.04
C GLU A 173 -11.05 -2.31 8.27
N GLN A 174 -10.15 -1.87 7.39
CA GLN A 174 -8.98 -2.67 7.05
C GLN A 174 -8.53 -3.08 8.42
N GLY A 175 -8.27 -4.36 8.61
CA GLY A 175 -7.52 -4.73 9.78
C GLY A 175 -6.21 -3.91 9.72
N HIS A 176 -6.18 -2.71 10.32
CA HIS A 176 -5.31 -2.50 11.45
C HIS A 176 -5.39 -3.85 12.12
N VAL A 177 -4.34 -4.65 11.95
CA VAL A 177 -4.14 -5.81 12.79
C VAL A 177 -4.26 -5.19 14.16
N ALA A 178 -5.49 -5.17 14.67
CA ALA A 178 -5.90 -4.50 15.86
C ALA A 178 -5.13 -5.34 16.82
N SER A 179 -3.98 -4.76 17.16
CA SER A 179 -2.81 -5.39 17.71
C SER A 179 -3.37 -6.42 18.66
N LYS A 180 -3.40 -7.71 18.25
CA LYS A 180 -3.57 -8.74 19.25
C LYS A 180 -2.37 -8.44 20.12
N PRO A 181 -2.58 -7.92 21.34
CA PRO A 181 -1.51 -7.30 22.08
C PRO A 181 -0.37 -8.30 22.06
N LEU A 182 0.80 -7.82 21.68
CA LEU A 182 1.99 -8.62 21.41
C LEU A 182 2.42 -9.31 22.71
N LYS A 183 1.67 -10.33 23.14
CA LYS A 183 1.75 -10.94 24.47
C LYS A 183 3.04 -11.72 24.66
N ASN A 184 3.74 -12.08 23.57
CA ASN A 184 5.01 -12.78 23.58
C ASN A 184 6.10 -11.96 22.89
N LYS A 185 7.18 -11.61 23.61
CA LYS A 185 8.29 -10.76 23.13
C LYS A 185 8.98 -11.30 21.87
N GLU A 186 9.19 -12.62 21.75
CA GLU A 186 9.84 -13.22 20.58
C GLU A 186 8.90 -13.33 19.37
N GLY A 187 7.64 -13.72 19.59
CA GLY A 187 6.62 -13.76 18.52
C GLY A 187 6.24 -12.36 18.01
N SER A 188 6.39 -11.35 18.87
CA SER A 188 6.14 -9.94 18.59
C SER A 188 7.08 -9.38 17.53
N LEU A 189 8.39 -9.61 17.68
CA LEU A 189 9.40 -9.13 16.75
C LEU A 189 9.29 -9.80 15.37
N VAL A 190 8.97 -11.09 15.33
CA VAL A 190 8.74 -11.82 14.07
C VAL A 190 7.49 -11.31 13.36
N ALA A 191 6.41 -11.00 14.11
CA ALA A 191 5.20 -10.41 13.55
C ALA A 191 5.43 -9.00 13.01
N LEU A 192 6.18 -8.19 13.75
CA LEU A 192 6.54 -6.84 13.33
C LEU A 192 7.46 -6.85 12.11
N ALA A 193 8.51 -7.67 12.10
CA ALA A 193 9.37 -7.81 10.93
C ALA A 193 8.59 -8.24 9.69
N ARG A 194 7.60 -9.12 9.84
CA ARG A 194 6.70 -9.48 8.73
C ARG A 194 5.92 -8.30 8.20
N HIS A 195 5.35 -7.50 9.09
CA HIS A 195 4.56 -6.34 8.69
C HIS A 195 5.43 -5.27 8.04
N VAL A 196 6.60 -4.98 8.60
CA VAL A 196 7.57 -4.08 7.97
C VAL A 196 8.01 -4.62 6.60
N MET A 197 8.26 -5.93 6.46
CA MET A 197 8.56 -6.52 5.15
C MET A 197 7.43 -6.35 4.13
N GLN A 198 6.16 -6.47 4.55
CA GLN A 198 5.01 -6.23 3.67
C GLN A 198 5.00 -4.78 3.18
N LEU A 199 5.17 -3.82 4.09
CA LEU A 199 5.27 -2.41 3.74
C LEU A 199 6.43 -2.16 2.76
N MET A 200 7.64 -2.67 3.08
CA MET A 200 8.81 -2.42 2.23
C MET A 200 8.67 -3.00 0.81
N VAL A 201 7.96 -4.12 0.65
CA VAL A 201 7.69 -4.69 -0.68
C VAL A 201 6.81 -3.77 -1.53
N GLU A 202 5.87 -3.04 -0.93
CA GLU A 202 5.06 -2.04 -1.65
C GLU A 202 5.92 -0.86 -2.12
N TYR A 203 6.91 -0.46 -1.32
CA TYR A 203 7.85 0.63 -1.65
C TYR A 203 8.98 0.24 -2.63
N LEU A 204 9.15 -1.04 -3.00
CA LEU A 204 10.13 -1.47 -4.01
C LEU A 204 9.84 -0.92 -5.41
N VAL A 205 8.62 -0.44 -5.62
CA VAL A 205 8.12 0.02 -6.92
C VAL A 205 7.78 1.53 -6.87
N ASP A 206 8.24 2.22 -5.82
CA ASP A 206 8.06 3.66 -5.66
C ASP A 206 8.75 4.46 -6.78
N PRO A 207 8.16 5.58 -7.27
CA PRO A 207 8.79 6.42 -8.27
C PRO A 207 10.12 7.05 -7.82
N GLN A 208 10.32 7.23 -6.51
CA GLN A 208 11.50 7.86 -5.95
C GLN A 208 12.59 6.82 -5.63
N ILE A 209 13.72 6.93 -6.34
CA ILE A 209 14.85 5.98 -6.20
C ILE A 209 15.38 5.89 -4.77
N SER A 210 15.40 7.01 -4.02
CA SER A 210 15.86 7.01 -2.63
C SER A 210 14.96 6.17 -1.71
N VAL A 211 13.66 6.12 -2.00
CA VAL A 211 12.68 5.30 -1.24
C VAL A 211 12.89 3.83 -1.56
N VAL A 212 13.08 3.49 -2.84
CA VAL A 212 13.37 2.12 -3.28
C VAL A 212 14.68 1.60 -2.68
N GLN A 213 15.72 2.43 -2.61
CA GLN A 213 17.00 2.10 -1.97
C GLN A 213 16.82 1.85 -0.48
N ALA A 214 16.17 2.76 0.25
CA ALA A 214 15.92 2.60 1.68
C ALA A 214 15.08 1.33 1.98
N ALA A 215 14.05 1.07 1.18
CA ALA A 215 13.23 -0.15 1.30
C ALA A 215 14.05 -1.42 1.02
N SER A 216 14.92 -1.39 0.02
CA SER A 216 15.82 -2.50 -0.32
C SER A 216 16.84 -2.79 0.78
N ASP A 217 17.47 -1.75 1.32
CA ASP A 217 18.45 -1.85 2.41
C ASP A 217 17.80 -2.37 3.70
N ALA A 218 16.59 -1.89 4.00
CA ALA A 218 15.77 -2.37 5.11
C ALA A 218 15.41 -3.86 4.96
N LEU A 219 14.95 -4.29 3.77
CA LEU A 219 14.66 -5.69 3.49
C LEU A 219 15.90 -6.57 3.65
N TYR A 220 17.05 -6.12 3.14
CA TYR A 220 18.32 -6.82 3.28
C TYR A 220 18.74 -6.97 4.74
N SER A 221 18.61 -5.90 5.52
CA SER A 221 18.86 -5.91 6.97
C SER A 221 17.97 -6.91 7.70
N ILE A 222 16.68 -6.89 7.38
CA ILE A 222 15.70 -7.77 8.00
C ILE A 222 16.02 -9.24 7.74
N LEU A 223 16.27 -9.61 6.47
CA LEU A 223 16.48 -11.01 6.06
C LEU A 223 17.88 -11.54 6.37
N SER A 224 18.80 -10.64 6.73
CA SER A 224 20.12 -11.02 7.22
C SER A 224 20.05 -11.72 8.58
N THR A 225 18.94 -11.62 9.33
CA THR A 225 18.82 -12.15 10.70
C THR A 225 17.93 -13.39 10.81
N GLU A 226 18.10 -14.15 11.88
CA GLU A 226 17.34 -15.38 12.14
C GLU A 226 15.83 -15.11 12.27
N GLN A 227 15.43 -14.01 12.91
CA GLN A 227 14.01 -13.67 13.09
C GLN A 227 13.34 -13.17 11.82
N GLY A 228 14.06 -12.42 10.96
CA GLY A 228 13.52 -12.00 9.68
C GLY A 228 13.32 -13.18 8.73
N ARG A 229 14.26 -14.14 8.71
CA ARG A 229 14.08 -15.40 7.98
C ARG A 229 12.89 -16.21 8.51
N ALA A 230 12.77 -16.33 9.83
CA ALA A 230 11.60 -16.97 10.44
C ALA A 230 10.29 -16.23 10.11
N ALA A 231 10.31 -14.90 10.00
CA ALA A 231 9.15 -14.10 9.62
C ALA A 231 8.69 -14.35 8.18
N ALA A 232 9.65 -14.55 7.27
CA ALA A 232 9.44 -14.84 5.85
C ALA A 232 8.97 -16.29 5.58
N ASP A 233 9.25 -17.22 6.50
CA ASP A 233 8.94 -18.64 6.34
C ASP A 233 7.53 -19.06 6.82
N VAL A 234 6.83 -18.19 7.57
CA VAL A 234 5.49 -18.48 8.08
C VAL A 234 4.46 -18.36 6.96
N LYS A 235 3.81 -19.49 6.63
CA LYS A 235 2.64 -19.54 5.74
C LYS A 235 1.46 -18.82 6.40
N ILE A 236 1.01 -17.73 5.79
CA ILE A 236 -0.17 -16.98 6.24
C ILE A 236 -1.43 -17.72 5.73
N PRO A 237 -2.45 -17.96 6.58
CA PRO A 237 -3.70 -18.61 6.18
C PRO A 237 -4.58 -17.79 5.21
N ASP A 238 -4.42 -16.47 5.15
CA ASP A 238 -5.32 -15.58 4.41
C ASP A 238 -4.57 -14.66 3.42
N GLY A 239 -4.62 -15.03 2.14
CA GLY A 239 -4.72 -14.12 0.98
C GLY A 239 -3.51 -13.27 0.56
N VAL A 240 -2.73 -12.70 1.48
CA VAL A 240 -1.59 -11.81 1.14
C VAL A 240 -0.30 -12.56 1.43
N GLN A 241 0.01 -13.53 0.58
CA GLN A 241 1.32 -14.17 0.61
C GLN A 241 2.35 -13.13 0.17
N LEU A 242 3.27 -12.77 1.06
CA LEU A 242 4.50 -12.08 0.63
C LEU A 242 5.21 -13.07 -0.31
N GLU A 243 5.08 -12.85 -1.62
CA GLU A 243 5.53 -13.85 -2.59
C GLU A 243 7.04 -14.02 -2.44
N ARG A 244 7.47 -15.20 -1.95
CA ARG A 244 8.87 -15.50 -1.67
C ARG A 244 9.82 -15.11 -2.81
N SER A 245 9.39 -15.23 -4.06
CA SER A 245 10.19 -14.82 -5.23
C SER A 245 10.65 -13.36 -5.20
N ILE A 246 9.87 -12.44 -4.62
CA ILE A 246 10.23 -11.02 -4.52
C ILE A 246 11.31 -10.81 -3.44
N ILE A 247 11.27 -11.65 -2.40
CA ILE A 247 12.13 -11.55 -1.21
C ILE A 247 13.46 -12.31 -1.40
N VAL A 248 13.46 -13.38 -2.20
CA VAL A 248 14.63 -14.25 -2.46
C VAL A 248 15.91 -13.48 -2.81
N PRO A 249 15.88 -12.41 -3.64
CA PRO A 249 17.07 -11.63 -3.96
C PRO A 249 17.74 -10.98 -2.74
N PHE A 250 16.98 -10.75 -1.66
CA PHE A 250 17.45 -10.09 -0.44
C PHE A 250 17.96 -11.08 0.62
N TYR A 251 17.92 -12.39 0.36
CA TYR A 251 18.51 -13.38 1.27
C TYR A 251 20.04 -13.34 1.21
N HIS A 252 20.66 -13.23 2.38
CA HIS A 252 22.11 -13.37 2.50
C HIS A 252 22.52 -14.84 2.32
N CYS A 253 23.51 -15.12 1.46
CA CYS A 253 23.96 -16.48 1.15
C CYS A 253 24.83 -17.14 2.27
N GLY A 254 24.87 -16.53 3.47
CA GLY A 254 25.64 -16.99 4.63
C GLY A 254 24.78 -17.25 5.88
N GLU A 255 25.44 -17.60 6.99
CA GLU A 255 24.79 -17.80 8.29
C GLU A 255 23.99 -16.55 8.70
N ALA A 256 22.81 -16.78 9.29
CA ALA A 256 21.98 -15.69 9.77
C ALA A 256 22.72 -14.94 10.89
N ARG A 257 22.69 -13.60 10.84
CA ARG A 257 23.15 -12.78 11.96
C ARG A 257 22.34 -13.12 13.20
N GLY A 258 22.97 -12.95 14.36
CA GLY A 258 22.38 -13.22 15.66
C GLY A 258 21.05 -12.49 15.88
N LYS A 259 20.31 -12.96 16.89
CA LYS A 259 18.99 -12.45 17.25
C LYS A 259 19.00 -10.95 17.53
N TRP A 260 18.00 -10.22 17.04
CA TRP A 260 17.72 -8.85 17.48
C TRP A 260 17.41 -8.79 18.97
N GLY A 261 18.08 -7.89 19.68
CA GLY A 261 17.64 -7.43 20.98
C GLY A 261 16.80 -6.16 20.82
N LEU A 262 15.59 -6.15 21.37
CA LEU A 262 14.79 -4.93 21.51
C LEU A 262 15.34 -4.11 22.71
N VAL A 263 16.56 -3.62 22.56
CA VAL A 263 17.22 -2.75 23.54
C VAL A 263 16.94 -1.32 23.12
N VAL A 264 16.36 -0.53 24.01
CA VAL A 264 16.10 0.90 23.80
C VAL A 264 16.99 1.70 24.76
N SER A 265 17.63 2.74 24.24
CA SER A 265 18.44 3.67 25.04
C SER A 265 17.54 4.49 25.97
N GLU A 266 17.69 4.30 27.28
CA GLU A 266 16.92 5.03 28.30
C GLU A 266 17.34 6.51 28.37
N ASP A 267 18.63 6.77 28.14
CA ASP A 267 19.17 8.12 28.10
C ASP A 267 18.59 8.91 26.91
N HIS A 268 18.54 8.29 25.72
CA HIS A 268 17.93 8.92 24.53
C HIS A 268 16.43 9.17 24.73
N MET A 269 15.72 8.21 25.33
CA MET A 269 14.29 8.37 25.62
C MET A 269 14.00 9.52 26.58
N SER A 270 14.86 9.74 27.58
CA SER A 270 14.65 10.80 28.58
C SER A 270 15.17 12.17 28.13
N GLN A 271 16.25 12.22 27.36
CA GLN A 271 16.89 13.48 26.97
C GLN A 271 16.37 14.02 25.64
N VAL A 272 16.01 13.15 24.70
CA VAL A 272 15.67 13.53 23.32
C VAL A 272 14.18 13.30 23.05
N VAL A 273 13.64 12.13 23.41
CA VAL A 273 12.23 11.80 23.13
C VAL A 273 11.25 12.47 24.10
N ASP A 274 11.65 12.75 25.36
CA ASP A 274 10.83 13.48 26.35
C ASP A 274 10.80 15.00 26.14
N GLN A 275 10.89 15.44 24.88
CA GLN A 275 10.87 16.85 24.52
C GLN A 275 9.50 17.22 23.96
N GLY A 276 8.80 18.15 24.62
CA GLY A 276 7.42 18.51 24.24
C GLY A 276 7.26 19.04 22.81
N TYR A 277 8.29 19.72 22.28
CA TYR A 277 8.30 20.24 20.90
C TYR A 277 8.36 19.15 19.83
N LEU A 278 8.79 17.93 20.18
CA LEU A 278 8.82 16.80 19.25
C LEU A 278 7.41 16.24 19.03
N TRP A 279 6.57 16.27 20.08
CA TRP A 279 5.25 15.67 20.08
C TRP A 279 4.13 16.63 19.67
N VAL A 280 4.38 17.94 19.69
CA VAL A 280 3.42 18.95 19.24
C VAL A 280 4.09 19.79 18.14
N PRO A 281 3.48 19.88 16.95
CA PRO A 281 4.05 20.64 15.85
C PRO A 281 4.19 22.13 16.20
N VAL A 282 5.32 22.72 15.79
CA VAL A 282 5.55 24.17 15.84
C VAL A 282 4.75 24.84 14.73
N GLU A 283 4.31 26.10 14.90
CA GLU A 283 3.34 26.78 14.02
C GLU A 283 3.70 26.80 12.51
N ASP A 284 4.98 26.62 12.14
CA ASP A 284 5.46 26.65 10.74
C ASP A 284 5.86 25.27 10.15
N CYS A 285 5.54 24.15 10.81
CA CYS A 285 5.91 22.83 10.29
C CYS A 285 4.76 22.12 9.56
N THR A 286 5.07 21.45 8.45
CA THR A 286 4.11 20.59 7.75
C THR A 286 3.94 19.27 8.51
N HIS A 287 2.77 18.65 8.36
CA HIS A 287 2.45 17.35 8.98
C HIS A 287 3.51 16.29 8.67
N ASP A 288 3.89 16.17 7.40
CA ASP A 288 4.86 15.19 6.91
C ASP A 288 6.26 15.38 7.50
N THR A 289 6.74 16.65 7.57
CA THR A 289 8.04 16.95 8.18
C THR A 289 8.02 16.69 9.69
N TRP A 290 6.91 17.01 10.37
CA TRP A 290 6.76 16.75 11.79
C TRP A 290 6.75 15.25 12.11
N ILE A 291 5.93 14.46 11.41
CA ILE A 291 5.85 13.01 11.62
C ILE A 291 7.17 12.34 11.29
N THR A 292 7.81 12.72 10.19
CA THR A 292 9.11 12.15 9.82
C THR A 292 10.16 12.44 10.88
N ASN A 293 10.22 13.67 11.40
CA ASN A 293 11.14 14.00 12.50
C ASN A 293 10.85 13.20 13.78
N LEU A 294 9.57 13.06 14.15
CA LEU A 294 9.16 12.25 15.30
C LEU A 294 9.60 10.79 15.13
N VAL A 295 9.33 10.18 13.98
CA VAL A 295 9.67 8.78 13.71
C VAL A 295 11.19 8.58 13.65
N CYS A 296 11.93 9.44 12.95
CA CYS A 296 13.40 9.39 12.95
C CYS A 296 13.97 9.43 14.38
N THR A 297 13.48 10.35 15.21
CA THR A 297 13.94 10.51 16.59
C THR A 297 13.63 9.27 17.44
N LEU A 298 12.49 8.61 17.20
CA LEU A 298 12.14 7.34 17.86
C LEU A 298 13.02 6.18 17.38
N LEU A 299 13.40 6.14 16.10
CA LEU A 299 14.29 5.12 15.54
C LEU A 299 15.72 5.24 16.07
N GLU A 300 16.21 6.47 16.29
CA GLU A 300 17.52 6.74 16.91
C GLU A 300 17.64 6.20 18.33
N ALA A 301 16.52 5.97 19.02
CA ALA A 301 16.50 5.36 20.35
C ALA A 301 16.96 3.89 20.35
N TYR A 302 16.99 3.25 19.17
CA TYR A 302 17.45 1.88 18.99
C TYR A 302 18.95 1.84 18.58
N PRO A 303 19.66 0.74 18.90
CA PRO A 303 21.06 0.53 18.51
C PRO A 303 21.28 0.59 17.01
N GLU A 304 22.49 0.96 16.58
CA GLU A 304 22.93 0.99 15.17
C GLU A 304 22.75 -0.36 14.46
N ASP A 305 22.91 -1.47 15.20
CA ASP A 305 22.76 -2.83 14.67
C ASP A 305 21.29 -3.27 14.53
N SER A 306 20.33 -2.45 14.96
CA SER A 306 18.90 -2.72 14.81
C SER A 306 18.44 -2.37 13.40
N PHE A 307 17.72 -3.30 12.75
CA PHE A 307 17.09 -3.01 11.45
C PHE A 307 16.14 -1.81 11.52
N LEU A 308 15.55 -1.54 12.70
CA LEU A 308 14.67 -0.39 12.92
C LEU A 308 15.39 0.93 12.63
N ARG A 309 16.66 1.06 13.02
CA ARG A 309 17.46 2.27 12.76
C ARG A 309 17.79 2.45 11.28
N GLN A 310 17.78 1.36 10.52
CA GLN A 310 18.00 1.36 9.07
C GLN A 310 16.73 1.67 8.27
N LEU A 311 15.56 1.73 8.93
CA LEU A 311 14.29 2.14 8.31
C LEU A 311 14.16 3.66 8.11
N ALA A 312 15.27 4.42 8.19
CA ALA A 312 15.29 5.88 8.16
C ALA A 312 14.30 6.44 7.11
N PRO A 313 13.15 6.97 7.55
CA PRO A 313 12.00 7.11 6.68
C PRO A 313 11.98 8.48 6.01
N VAL A 314 11.48 8.51 4.79
CA VAL A 314 10.99 9.76 4.16
C VAL A 314 9.55 9.66 3.67
N SER A 315 8.92 8.47 3.69
CA SER A 315 7.62 8.29 3.02
C SER A 315 6.61 7.38 3.72
N PHE A 316 7.01 6.62 4.76
CA PHE A 316 6.14 5.67 5.46
C PHE A 316 6.14 5.88 6.98
N SER A 317 6.53 7.08 7.42
CA SER A 317 6.59 7.48 8.82
C SER A 317 5.23 7.35 9.52
N GLU A 318 4.13 7.68 8.83
CA GLU A 318 2.77 7.58 9.37
C GLU A 318 2.37 6.14 9.71
N GLU A 319 2.75 5.18 8.87
CA GLU A 319 2.45 3.75 9.05
C GLU A 319 3.37 3.10 10.10
N LEU A 320 4.61 3.59 10.23
CA LEU A 320 5.56 3.12 11.25
C LEU A 320 5.22 3.58 12.66
N LEU A 321 4.69 4.78 12.82
CA LEU A 321 4.52 5.39 14.14
C LEU A 321 3.72 4.51 15.12
N PRO A 322 2.53 3.96 14.76
CA PRO A 322 1.79 3.08 15.66
C PRO A 322 2.59 1.82 16.07
N LEU A 323 3.36 1.25 15.14
CA LEU A 323 4.17 0.06 15.37
C LEU A 323 5.33 0.34 16.35
N LEU A 324 6.00 1.47 16.17
CA LEU A 324 7.08 1.89 17.05
C LEU A 324 6.58 2.17 18.47
N VAL A 325 5.40 2.80 18.59
CA VAL A 325 4.77 3.02 19.89
C VAL A 325 4.43 1.68 20.56
N ASP A 326 3.85 0.72 19.85
CA ASP A 326 3.54 -0.60 20.41
C ASP A 326 4.81 -1.35 20.84
N LEU A 327 5.88 -1.30 20.03
CA LEU A 327 7.18 -1.85 20.41
C LEU A 327 7.73 -1.22 21.69
N LEU A 328 7.73 0.10 21.78
CA LEU A 328 8.21 0.83 22.96
C LEU A 328 7.43 0.43 24.22
N LEU A 329 6.11 0.25 24.11
CA LEU A 329 5.27 -0.23 25.21
C LEU A 329 5.57 -1.69 25.57
N CYS A 330 5.85 -2.53 24.57
CA CYS A 330 6.17 -3.96 24.73
C CYS A 330 7.58 -4.24 25.30
N THR A 331 8.51 -3.28 25.25
CA THR A 331 9.83 -3.41 25.91
C THR A 331 9.69 -3.71 27.41
N GLY A 332 8.61 -3.21 28.03
CA GLY A 332 8.36 -3.31 29.47
C GLY A 332 9.21 -2.37 30.31
N LYS A 333 9.93 -1.42 29.68
CA LYS A 333 10.71 -0.39 30.39
C LYS A 333 9.77 0.72 30.89
N LYS A 334 9.82 1.00 32.19
CA LYS A 334 8.98 2.04 32.82
C LYS A 334 9.20 3.42 32.22
N ILE A 335 10.44 3.75 31.86
CA ILE A 335 10.79 5.05 31.26
C ILE A 335 10.06 5.23 29.92
N CYS A 336 10.09 4.23 29.03
CA CYS A 336 9.43 4.29 27.74
C CYS A 336 7.91 4.48 27.87
N GLN A 337 7.27 3.71 28.77
CA GLN A 337 5.83 3.85 29.03
C GLN A 337 5.48 5.22 29.61
N THR A 338 6.32 5.76 30.49
CA THR A 338 6.10 7.06 31.13
C THR A 338 6.22 8.20 30.13
N VAL A 339 7.28 8.22 29.33
CA VAL A 339 7.53 9.25 28.31
C VAL A 339 6.41 9.26 27.26
N VAL A 340 6.10 8.10 26.68
CA VAL A 340 5.03 7.99 25.67
C VAL A 340 3.68 8.43 26.24
N SER A 341 3.30 7.92 27.42
CA SER A 341 2.01 8.27 28.04
C SER A 341 1.91 9.76 28.40
N LYS A 342 3.00 10.34 28.91
CA LYS A 342 3.06 11.77 29.27
C LYS A 342 2.90 12.63 28.03
N ASN A 343 3.62 12.32 26.95
CA ASN A 343 3.62 13.14 25.76
C ASN A 343 2.36 12.98 24.92
N MET A 344 1.75 11.78 24.85
CA MET A 344 0.43 11.61 24.26
C MET A 344 -0.63 12.44 25.00
N ARG A 345 -0.62 12.43 26.34
CA ARG A 345 -1.54 13.28 27.14
C ARG A 345 -1.30 14.77 26.87
N TYR A 346 -0.04 15.18 26.76
CA TYR A 346 0.32 16.56 26.45
C TYR A 346 -0.22 16.97 25.08
N PHE A 347 0.01 16.15 24.05
CA PHE A 347 -0.50 16.36 22.69
C PHE A 347 -2.03 16.55 22.69
N PHE A 348 -2.79 15.61 23.24
CA PHE A 348 -4.26 15.71 23.26
C PHE A 348 -4.75 16.93 24.05
N LYS A 349 -4.07 17.28 25.15
CA LYS A 349 -4.43 18.46 25.92
C LYS A 349 -4.24 19.75 25.12
N GLN A 350 -3.11 19.91 24.43
CA GLN A 350 -2.85 21.09 23.60
C GLN A 350 -3.87 21.23 22.46
N HIS A 351 -4.21 20.12 21.78
CA HIS A 351 -5.22 20.16 20.73
C HIS A 351 -6.64 20.43 21.25
N TYR A 352 -6.98 19.93 22.44
CA TYR A 352 -8.29 20.20 23.06
C TYR A 352 -8.43 21.65 23.54
N ASP A 353 -7.39 22.19 24.20
CA ASP A 353 -7.40 23.56 24.72
C ASP A 353 -7.27 24.60 23.60
N GLY A 354 -6.47 24.31 22.55
CA GLY A 354 -6.37 25.15 21.35
C GLY A 354 -7.69 25.27 20.58
N HIS A 355 -8.55 24.26 20.63
CA HIS A 355 -9.86 24.27 19.98
C HIS A 355 -10.92 25.11 20.74
N LYS A 356 -10.66 25.50 22.00
CA LYS A 356 -11.51 26.41 22.77
C LYS A 356 -11.12 27.88 22.63
N SER A 357 -9.92 28.15 22.10
CA SER A 357 -9.38 29.51 21.93
C SER A 357 -9.51 30.05 20.50
N ARG A 358 -10.07 29.25 19.58
CA ARG A 358 -10.61 29.67 18.28
C ARG A 358 -12.12 29.64 18.35
#